data_AF-A0A838DX30-F1
#
_entry.id   AF-A0A838DX30-F1
#
_cell.length_a   1.000
_cell.length_b   1.000
_cell.length_c   1.000
_cell.angle_alpha   90.00
_cell.angle_beta   90.00
_cell.angle_gamma   90.00
#
_symmetry.space_group_name_H-M   'P 1'
#
loop_
_entity.id
_entity.type
_entity.pdbx_description
1 polymer ?
#
loop_
_entity_poly.entity_id
_entity_poly.type
_entity_poly.pdbx_seq_one_letter_code
_entity_poly.pdbx_strand_id
1 'polypeptide(L)'
;MGRTPLHALIWSEEQRLYELYARGQLKLRFRPTGEAAWLAWLREVSSFAFHGKGGWLNVYQEKRSRGGAYWYAYQTKEGRTRKRYLGQTESLSLARLEETARTLLHTHKGATTTEQGMMPLSSQLAPPRLPNALVERERLLTALDGALSTPLALLSASAGWGKTTLLSVWAHRQKTQVAWLELSELDNSPTRFWVALIAALRRCPDLPANFGENVVAQVQSPQPPPFSSCLSVLLHELERDPPHPAPIVLIVDDYQVIEEPVIHQGMAFFLEHLPAHLHLILSSRVDPDLPLARLRAHGQICEIRADELRFQEGEASQFLDKMLSPPLSEEEVQRLVNRTEGWIAGLHLVALTIQKREDRTAYLETLAGSQRYLLDYVQEDILARLSPETRDFLLHTAILSRLDAAVCQAVTAAPTRAASQHMLALLERANLFLVPLDEERRTYRLHDLFREALLSVLHTSQPEMVSLLHRRAADFYEAQGQWAEAITHALAGADFSTAANLMEQTVEQFWVRGEAETMARWVLALPEPVVREHARLVLTTALYLLHPVTSSTHEQRESRHQQVRQLMARVEAALQPQANETNQEILAPRAGSAFCSEGLEVHAAEETLLHRRLRLLRAGMALYEAIAASEYERL
;
A
#
# COMPACT_ATOMS: atom_id res chain seq x y z
N MET A 1 1.84 9.66 30.65
CA MET A 1 2.09 9.91 32.10
C MET A 1 1.75 11.35 32.43
N GLY A 2 0.69 11.58 33.19
CA GLY A 2 0.26 12.92 33.60
C GLY A 2 1.12 13.45 34.75
N ARG A 3 2.06 14.36 34.44
CA ARG A 3 2.68 15.20 35.45
C ARG A 3 1.72 16.36 35.74
N THR A 4 1.01 16.30 36.85
CA THR A 4 0.20 17.43 37.33
C THR A 4 1.15 18.59 37.64
N PRO A 5 0.99 19.76 37.00
CA PRO A 5 1.88 20.88 37.25
C PRO A 5 1.75 21.37 38.69
N LEU A 6 2.88 21.57 39.37
CA LEU A 6 2.95 22.04 40.77
C LEU A 6 2.61 23.54 40.94
N HIS A 7 2.63 24.27 39.83
CA HIS A 7 2.44 25.72 39.77
C HIS A 7 1.32 26.04 38.78
N ALA A 8 0.48 27.02 39.11
CA ALA A 8 -0.58 27.53 38.25
C ALA A 8 -0.46 29.05 38.11
N LEU A 9 -0.34 29.53 36.88
CA LEU A 9 -0.30 30.94 36.54
C LEU A 9 -1.68 31.35 36.00
N ILE A 10 -2.38 32.22 36.73
CA ILE A 10 -3.79 32.56 36.48
C ILE A 10 -3.93 34.06 36.24
N TRP A 11 -4.67 34.45 35.20
CA TRP A 11 -5.00 35.84 34.95
C TRP A 11 -6.06 36.35 35.95
N SER A 12 -5.77 37.46 36.63
CA SER A 12 -6.72 38.17 37.49
C SER A 12 -7.31 39.37 36.74
N GLU A 13 -8.62 39.35 36.47
CA GLU A 13 -9.32 40.44 35.77
C GLU A 13 -9.35 41.73 36.59
N GLU A 14 -9.52 41.62 37.91
CA GLU A 14 -9.62 42.75 38.84
C GLU A 14 -8.30 43.53 38.93
N GLN A 15 -7.16 42.84 38.95
CA GLN A 15 -5.84 43.46 39.11
C GLN A 15 -5.07 43.63 37.79
N ARG A 16 -5.60 43.12 36.67
CA ARG A 16 -4.98 43.12 35.34
C ARG A 16 -3.54 42.60 35.32
N LEU A 17 -3.26 41.55 36.08
CA LEU A 17 -1.95 40.90 36.21
C LEU A 17 -2.08 39.39 36.33
N TYR A 18 -0.96 38.67 36.19
CA TYR A 18 -0.91 37.22 36.39
C TYR A 18 -0.49 36.86 37.80
N GLU A 19 -1.26 36.00 38.43
CA GLU A 19 -1.04 35.50 39.78
C GLU A 19 -0.51 34.07 39.71
N LEU A 20 0.66 33.84 40.31
CA LEU A 20 1.28 32.54 40.38
C LEU A 20 0.95 31.86 41.71
N TYR A 21 0.29 30.73 41.62
CA TYR A 21 -0.04 29.86 42.74
C TYR A 21 0.87 28.65 42.77
N ALA A 22 1.39 28.31 43.95
CA ALA A 22 2.05 27.04 44.22
C ALA A 22 1.31 26.35 45.36
N ARG A 23 0.77 25.15 45.11
CA ARG A 23 -0.05 24.41 46.08
C ARG A 23 -1.18 25.25 46.72
N GLY A 24 -1.85 26.08 45.92
CA GLY A 24 -2.98 26.92 46.36
C GLY A 24 -2.61 28.22 47.09
N GLN A 25 -1.32 28.48 47.34
CA GLN A 25 -0.87 29.75 47.91
C GLN A 25 -0.32 30.68 46.83
N LEU A 26 -0.72 31.95 46.85
CA LEU A 26 -0.19 32.99 45.99
C LEU A 26 1.29 33.24 46.33
N LYS A 27 2.18 33.09 45.35
CA LYS A 27 3.64 33.27 45.52
C LYS A 27 4.14 34.55 44.89
N LEU A 28 3.76 34.82 43.64
CA LEU A 28 4.29 35.93 42.86
C LEU A 28 3.19 36.54 41.98
N ARG A 29 3.37 37.80 41.61
CA ARG A 29 2.51 38.52 40.66
C ARG A 29 3.37 39.03 39.51
N PHE A 30 2.97 38.71 38.28
CA PHE A 30 3.65 39.14 37.07
C PHE A 30 2.80 40.16 36.31
N ARG A 31 3.39 41.31 36.00
CA ARG A 31 2.80 42.24 35.04
C ARG A 31 3.18 41.81 33.61
N PRO A 32 2.32 42.01 32.60
CA PRO A 32 2.62 41.65 31.22
C PRO A 32 3.91 42.25 30.64
N THR A 33 4.43 43.33 31.23
CA THR A 33 5.67 44.04 30.84
C THR A 33 6.89 43.68 31.70
N GLY A 34 6.75 42.82 32.71
CA GLY A 34 7.80 42.49 33.67
C GLY A 34 8.61 41.25 33.30
N GLU A 35 9.40 41.31 32.22
CA GLU A 35 10.10 40.13 31.66
C GLU A 35 11.22 39.58 32.55
N ALA A 36 11.92 40.43 33.31
CA ALA A 36 13.07 40.00 34.12
C ALA A 36 12.67 39.05 35.27
N ALA A 37 11.61 39.38 36.00
CA ALA A 37 11.10 38.52 37.09
C ALA A 37 10.49 37.21 36.55
N TRP A 38 9.86 37.28 35.37
CA TRP A 38 9.29 36.14 34.67
C TRP A 38 10.36 35.13 34.23
N LEU A 39 11.44 35.60 33.57
CA LEU A 39 12.54 34.76 33.13
C LEU A 39 13.32 34.17 34.30
N ALA A 40 13.50 34.92 35.39
CA ALA A 40 14.13 34.40 36.62
C ALA A 40 13.33 33.22 37.18
N TRP A 41 12.01 33.35 37.27
CA TRP A 41 11.14 32.26 37.73
C TRP A 41 11.12 31.06 36.77
N LEU A 42 11.05 31.28 35.45
CA LEU A 42 11.06 30.20 34.46
C LEU A 42 12.32 29.32 34.52
N ARG A 43 13.45 29.84 35.01
CA ARG A 43 14.68 29.05 35.21
C ARG A 43 14.60 28.09 36.40
N GLU A 44 13.68 28.33 37.34
CA GLU A 44 13.50 27.53 38.55
C GLU A 44 12.44 26.42 38.39
N VAL A 45 11.64 26.46 37.33
CA VAL A 45 10.55 25.51 37.09
C VAL A 45 10.71 24.73 35.80
N SER A 46 10.15 23.51 35.78
CA SER A 46 10.12 22.63 34.59
C SER A 46 8.71 22.36 34.06
N SER A 47 7.66 22.80 34.78
CA SER A 47 6.28 22.74 34.32
C SER A 47 5.36 23.67 35.13
N PHE A 48 4.30 24.16 34.48
CA PHE A 48 3.24 24.95 35.12
C PHE A 48 1.94 24.90 34.29
N ALA A 49 0.79 25.07 34.95
CA ALA A 49 -0.49 25.33 34.29
C ALA A 49 -0.60 26.83 34.01
N PHE A 50 -1.15 27.19 32.86
CA PHE A 50 -1.39 28.56 32.44
C PHE A 50 -2.88 28.76 32.17
N HIS A 51 -3.49 29.75 32.82
CA HIS A 51 -4.87 30.18 32.61
C HIS A 51 -4.84 31.68 32.26
N GLY A 52 -4.75 31.96 30.97
CA GLY A 52 -4.73 33.32 30.43
C GLY A 52 -6.13 33.85 30.11
N LYS A 53 -6.18 35.10 29.61
CA LYS A 53 -7.44 35.73 29.15
C LYS A 53 -8.10 34.92 28.04
N GLY A 54 -7.27 34.35 27.17
CA GLY A 54 -7.72 33.60 26.01
C GLY A 54 -8.10 32.16 26.30
N GLY A 55 -7.65 31.58 27.44
CA GLY A 55 -7.96 30.25 27.96
C GLY A 55 -6.74 29.51 28.54
N TRP A 56 -6.76 28.17 28.58
CA TRP A 56 -5.85 27.39 29.42
C TRP A 56 -4.92 26.41 28.68
N LEU A 57 -3.72 26.20 29.23
CA LEU A 57 -2.67 25.32 28.72
C LEU A 57 -1.89 24.67 29.87
N ASN A 58 -1.35 23.47 29.64
CA ASN A 58 -0.28 22.91 30.48
C ASN A 58 1.07 23.09 29.76
N VAL A 59 2.06 23.64 30.44
CA VAL A 59 3.35 23.98 29.84
C VAL A 59 4.45 23.13 30.50
N TYR A 60 5.28 22.48 29.69
CA TYR A 60 6.35 21.59 30.15
C TYR A 60 7.67 21.89 29.43
N GLN A 61 8.77 21.74 30.17
CA GLN A 61 10.12 21.80 29.62
C GLN A 61 10.61 20.38 29.28
N GLU A 62 11.04 20.18 28.03
CA GLU A 62 11.60 18.93 27.53
C GLU A 62 13.09 19.08 27.23
N LYS A 63 13.91 18.15 27.72
CA LYS A 63 15.35 18.09 27.46
C LYS A 63 15.63 17.16 26.28
N ARG A 64 16.48 17.56 25.33
CA ARG A 64 16.96 16.69 24.24
C ARG A 64 18.36 16.15 24.52
N SER A 65 18.69 15.03 23.88
CA SER A 65 19.98 14.33 23.95
C SER A 65 21.20 15.15 23.50
N ARG A 66 21.01 16.27 22.79
CA ARG A 66 22.08 17.21 22.38
C ARG A 66 22.18 18.50 23.22
N GLY A 67 21.70 18.50 24.47
CA GLY A 67 22.04 19.54 25.47
C GLY A 67 21.14 20.78 25.56
N GLY A 68 20.03 20.85 24.81
CA GLY A 68 19.05 21.95 24.88
C GLY A 68 17.76 21.60 25.62
N ALA A 69 17.17 22.56 26.32
CA ALA A 69 15.86 22.45 26.96
C ALA A 69 14.85 23.41 26.32
N TYR A 70 13.71 22.87 25.88
CA TYR A 70 12.68 23.61 25.16
C TYR A 70 11.33 23.50 25.84
N TRP A 71 10.53 24.56 25.73
CA TRP A 71 9.19 24.59 26.28
C TRP A 71 8.14 24.17 25.25
N TYR A 72 7.19 23.37 25.70
CA TYR A 72 6.03 22.94 24.92
C TYR A 72 4.74 23.19 25.68
N ALA A 73 3.74 23.69 24.98
CA ALA A 73 2.36 23.78 25.44
C ALA A 73 1.59 22.52 25.07
N TYR A 74 0.78 22.05 25.99
CA TYR A 74 -0.11 20.91 25.86
C TYR A 74 -1.52 21.33 26.24
N GLN A 75 -2.49 20.92 25.43
CA GLN A 75 -3.90 21.07 25.75
C GLN A 75 -4.60 19.75 25.49
N THR A 76 -5.31 19.23 26.49
CA THR A 76 -6.09 18.00 26.39
C THR A 76 -7.56 18.36 26.53
N LYS A 77 -8.35 18.11 25.50
CA LYS A 77 -9.80 18.28 25.51
C LYS A 77 -10.43 17.10 24.77
N GLU A 78 -11.47 16.50 25.35
CA GLU A 78 -12.20 15.36 24.76
C GLU A 78 -11.29 14.20 24.28
N GLY A 79 -10.29 13.84 25.09
CA GLY A 79 -9.39 12.71 24.82
C GLY A 79 -8.28 12.96 23.77
N ARG A 80 -8.26 14.12 23.10
CA ARG A 80 -7.20 14.51 22.15
C ARG A 80 -6.22 15.48 22.79
N THR A 81 -4.92 15.16 22.74
CA THR A 81 -3.84 16.00 23.27
C THR A 81 -3.09 16.70 22.14
N ARG A 82 -3.17 18.03 22.09
CA ARG A 82 -2.41 18.85 21.13
C ARG A 82 -1.15 19.39 21.79
N LYS A 83 -0.02 19.30 21.08
CA LYS A 83 1.31 19.79 21.51
C LYS A 83 1.77 20.92 20.59
N ARG A 84 2.30 22.01 21.16
CA ARG A 84 2.88 23.12 20.39
C ARG A 84 4.19 23.60 20.99
N TYR A 85 5.18 23.84 20.13
CA TYR A 85 6.49 24.36 20.53
C TYR A 85 6.40 25.84 20.92
N LEU A 86 6.92 26.19 22.11
CA LEU A 86 6.90 27.56 22.63
C LEU A 86 8.26 28.27 22.53
N GLY A 87 9.37 27.54 22.37
CA GLY A 87 10.71 28.12 22.26
C GLY A 87 11.66 27.73 23.41
N GLN A 88 12.81 28.40 23.44
CA GLN A 88 13.75 28.33 24.57
C GLN A 88 13.29 29.26 25.70
N THR A 89 13.82 29.06 26.91
CA THR A 89 13.46 29.86 28.09
C THR A 89 13.58 31.36 27.86
N GLU A 90 14.60 31.82 27.14
CA GLU A 90 14.84 33.24 26.85
C GLU A 90 13.84 33.87 25.88
N SER A 91 13.18 33.05 25.07
CA SER A 91 12.17 33.47 24.09
C SER A 91 10.73 33.31 24.57
N LEU A 92 10.52 32.69 25.74
CA LEU A 92 9.19 32.40 26.26
C LEU A 92 8.63 33.63 26.99
N SER A 93 7.70 34.35 26.37
CA SER A 93 7.02 35.50 26.98
C SER A 93 5.55 35.19 27.34
N LEU A 94 4.98 35.99 28.26
CA LEU A 94 3.55 35.90 28.59
C LEU A 94 2.65 36.17 27.38
N ALA A 95 3.08 37.06 26.47
CA ALA A 95 2.39 37.32 25.22
C ALA A 95 2.38 36.09 24.29
N ARG A 96 3.48 35.34 24.22
CA ARG A 96 3.59 34.09 23.46
C ARG A 96 2.69 32.99 24.03
N LEU A 97 2.52 32.94 25.35
CA LEU A 97 1.60 32.03 26.02
C LEU A 97 0.14 32.38 25.72
N GLU A 98 -0.23 33.66 25.76
CA GLU A 98 -1.57 34.13 25.36
C GLU A 98 -1.85 33.86 23.88
N GLU A 99 -0.90 34.15 22.99
CA GLU A 99 -1.01 33.83 21.56
C GLU A 99 -1.22 32.33 21.36
N THR A 100 -0.45 31.48 22.05
CA THR A 100 -0.54 30.03 21.93
C THR A 100 -1.84 29.49 22.51
N ALA A 101 -2.29 30.01 23.66
CA ALA A 101 -3.56 29.65 24.28
C ALA A 101 -4.72 30.03 23.35
N ARG A 102 -4.69 31.25 22.81
CA ARG A 102 -5.62 31.72 21.79
C ARG A 102 -5.57 30.87 20.54
N THR A 103 -4.41 30.49 20.01
CA THR A 103 -4.36 29.70 18.76
C THR A 103 -4.88 28.28 18.95
N LEU A 104 -4.61 27.67 20.11
CA LEU A 104 -5.14 26.36 20.47
C LEU A 104 -6.65 26.42 20.78
N LEU A 105 -7.19 27.57 21.16
CA LEU A 105 -8.63 27.82 21.29
C LEU A 105 -9.31 28.28 19.98
N HIS A 106 -8.61 29.02 19.13
CA HIS A 106 -9.07 29.52 17.82
C HIS A 106 -8.93 28.47 16.71
N THR A 107 -8.22 27.37 16.93
CA THR A 107 -8.41 26.17 16.10
C THR A 107 -9.79 25.52 16.31
N HIS A 108 -10.60 26.02 17.24
CA HIS A 108 -12.07 25.79 17.32
C HIS A 108 -12.92 27.01 16.94
N LYS A 109 -12.32 28.18 16.69
CA LYS A 109 -12.98 29.39 16.17
C LYS A 109 -12.32 29.85 14.85
N GLY A 110 -12.05 28.89 13.99
CA GLY A 110 -11.61 29.08 12.61
C GLY A 110 -12.75 28.76 11.65
N ALA A 111 -13.82 29.57 11.71
CA ALA A 111 -14.84 29.69 10.68
C ALA A 111 -15.53 31.06 10.82
N THR A 112 -14.74 32.13 10.84
CA THR A 112 -15.12 33.37 10.15
C THR A 112 -14.10 33.58 9.04
N THR A 113 -13.96 32.55 8.21
CA THR A 113 -13.75 32.78 6.78
C THR A 113 -14.99 33.54 6.33
N THR A 114 -14.77 34.69 5.73
CA THR A 114 -15.69 35.38 4.82
C THR A 114 -16.75 34.41 4.25
N GLU A 115 -18.02 34.84 4.25
CA GLU A 115 -19.22 34.12 3.74
C GLU A 115 -19.06 33.49 2.32
N GLN A 116 -17.95 33.75 1.65
CA GLN A 116 -17.55 33.20 0.35
C GLN A 116 -16.97 31.76 0.43
N GLY A 117 -16.69 31.22 1.62
CA GLY A 117 -16.11 29.88 1.81
C GLY A 117 -17.10 28.76 2.16
N MET A 118 -18.42 29.01 2.18
CA MET A 118 -19.44 28.00 2.56
C MET A 118 -20.25 27.48 1.38
N MET A 119 -20.12 28.09 0.20
CA MET A 119 -20.76 27.58 -1.00
C MET A 119 -19.86 26.52 -1.66
N PRO A 120 -20.40 25.34 -2.00
CA PRO A 120 -19.67 24.36 -2.80
C PRO A 120 -19.29 24.99 -4.14
N LEU A 121 -18.11 24.64 -4.64
CA LEU A 121 -17.65 25.13 -5.93
C LEU A 121 -18.55 24.57 -7.02
N SER A 122 -18.77 25.35 -8.09
CA SER A 122 -19.65 24.90 -9.18
C SER A 122 -19.16 23.60 -9.83
N SER A 123 -17.84 23.38 -9.81
CA SER A 123 -17.15 22.17 -10.27
C SER A 123 -17.42 20.93 -9.41
N GLN A 124 -17.65 21.08 -8.10
CA GLN A 124 -17.97 19.95 -7.22
C GLN A 124 -19.37 19.39 -7.48
N LEU A 125 -20.23 20.19 -8.10
CA LEU A 125 -21.65 19.88 -8.22
C LEU A 125 -22.03 19.44 -9.65
N ALA A 126 -21.05 19.17 -10.50
CA ALA A 126 -21.24 18.77 -11.90
C ALA A 126 -20.25 17.64 -12.25
N PRO A 127 -20.64 16.71 -13.14
CA PRO A 127 -19.75 15.63 -13.53
C PRO A 127 -18.47 16.18 -14.19
N PRO A 128 -17.29 15.62 -13.89
CA PRO A 128 -16.05 16.04 -14.52
C PRO A 128 -16.04 15.75 -16.02
N ARG A 129 -15.21 16.50 -16.76
CA ARG A 129 -15.06 16.35 -18.21
C ARG A 129 -14.55 14.96 -18.56
N LEU A 130 -15.14 14.35 -19.58
CA LEU A 130 -14.74 13.04 -20.07
C LEU A 130 -13.34 13.09 -20.71
N PRO A 131 -12.49 12.07 -20.48
CA PRO A 131 -11.16 12.01 -21.07
C PRO A 131 -11.22 11.76 -22.59
N ASN A 132 -10.17 12.18 -23.31
CA ASN A 132 -10.10 12.01 -24.77
C ASN A 132 -10.06 10.53 -25.19
N ALA A 133 -9.32 9.69 -24.46
CA ALA A 133 -9.26 8.25 -24.68
C ALA A 133 -10.38 7.53 -23.90
N LEU A 134 -11.63 7.93 -24.11
CA LEU A 134 -12.77 7.31 -23.44
C LEU A 134 -13.10 5.95 -24.03
N VAL A 135 -13.20 4.91 -23.21
CA VAL A 135 -13.80 3.63 -23.58
C VAL A 135 -15.10 3.46 -22.82
N GLU A 136 -16.19 3.27 -23.56
CA GLU A 136 -17.51 3.07 -22.98
C GLU A 136 -17.70 1.60 -22.61
N ARG A 137 -18.21 1.37 -21.40
CA ARG A 137 -18.23 0.04 -20.78
C ARG A 137 -19.67 -0.42 -20.60
N GLU A 138 -20.29 -0.84 -21.70
CA GLU A 138 -21.73 -1.11 -21.75
C GLU A 138 -22.23 -2.06 -20.65
N ARG A 139 -21.45 -3.08 -20.29
CA ARG A 139 -21.79 -4.01 -19.21
C ARG A 139 -21.95 -3.30 -17.85
N LEU A 140 -21.11 -2.32 -17.55
CA LEU A 140 -21.14 -1.60 -16.27
C LEU A 140 -22.19 -0.50 -16.28
N LEU A 141 -22.42 0.13 -17.44
CA LEU A 141 -23.50 1.08 -17.62
C LEU A 141 -24.86 0.39 -17.44
N THR A 142 -25.03 -0.79 -18.04
CA THR A 142 -26.22 -1.64 -17.84
C THR A 142 -26.37 -2.08 -16.38
N ALA A 143 -25.26 -2.39 -15.70
CA ALA A 143 -25.29 -2.73 -14.28
C ALA A 143 -25.74 -1.53 -13.41
N LEU A 144 -25.28 -0.31 -13.72
CA LEU A 144 -25.72 0.90 -13.05
C LEU A 144 -27.21 1.22 -13.32
N ASP A 145 -27.69 0.96 -14.53
CA ASP A 145 -29.12 1.07 -14.85
C ASP A 145 -29.96 0.10 -14.02
N GLY A 146 -29.49 -1.14 -13.87
CA GLY A 146 -30.10 -2.14 -12.99
C GLY A 146 -30.01 -1.76 -11.50
N ALA A 147 -28.94 -1.07 -11.09
CA ALA A 147 -28.73 -0.64 -9.71
C ALA A 147 -29.76 0.39 -9.23
N LEU A 148 -30.43 1.08 -10.14
CA LEU A 148 -31.59 1.95 -9.84
C LEU A 148 -32.80 1.17 -9.30
N SER A 149 -32.78 -0.16 -9.27
CA SER A 149 -33.79 -0.95 -8.55
C SER A 149 -33.56 -1.00 -7.03
N THR A 150 -32.40 -0.52 -6.57
CA THR A 150 -32.00 -0.51 -5.15
C THR A 150 -31.81 0.91 -4.64
N PRO A 151 -31.92 1.15 -3.31
CA PRO A 151 -31.70 2.48 -2.75
C PRO A 151 -30.22 2.91 -2.80
N LEU A 152 -29.27 1.96 -2.80
CA LEU A 152 -27.83 2.24 -2.80
C LEU A 152 -27.08 1.43 -3.87
N ALA A 153 -26.35 2.12 -4.74
CA ALA A 153 -25.27 1.54 -5.54
C ALA A 153 -23.92 1.97 -4.97
N LEU A 154 -23.02 1.02 -4.70
CA LEU A 154 -21.68 1.29 -4.17
C LEU A 154 -20.62 0.87 -5.20
N LEU A 155 -19.88 1.85 -5.71
CA LEU A 155 -18.67 1.63 -6.49
C LEU A 155 -17.47 1.73 -5.55
N SER A 156 -16.90 0.59 -5.16
CA SER A 156 -15.79 0.55 -4.21
C SER A 156 -14.60 -0.17 -4.82
N ALA A 157 -13.55 0.60 -5.11
CA ALA A 157 -12.28 0.11 -5.63
C ALA A 157 -11.19 1.15 -5.38
N SER A 158 -9.93 0.74 -5.43
CA SER A 158 -8.79 1.63 -5.24
C SER A 158 -8.73 2.77 -6.28
N ALA A 159 -7.74 3.65 -6.14
CA ALA A 159 -7.53 4.71 -7.11
C ALA A 159 -7.16 4.12 -8.51
N GLY A 160 -7.64 4.78 -9.57
CA GLY A 160 -7.26 4.43 -10.94
C GLY A 160 -8.06 3.31 -11.63
N TRP A 161 -9.12 2.78 -11.01
CA TRP A 161 -10.06 1.84 -11.67
C TRP A 161 -11.18 2.52 -12.48
N GLY A 162 -11.13 3.84 -12.66
CA GLY A 162 -12.06 4.59 -13.52
C GLY A 162 -13.47 4.79 -12.96
N LYS A 163 -13.66 4.72 -11.64
CA LYS A 163 -14.96 4.94 -10.97
C LYS A 163 -15.63 6.26 -11.39
N THR A 164 -14.95 7.38 -11.18
CA THR A 164 -15.41 8.73 -11.56
C THR A 164 -15.71 8.82 -13.05
N THR A 165 -14.85 8.27 -13.91
CA THR A 165 -15.07 8.27 -15.36
C THR A 165 -16.32 7.48 -15.75
N LEU A 166 -16.54 6.31 -15.15
CA LEU A 166 -17.74 5.49 -15.38
C LEU A 166 -19.00 6.25 -14.98
N LEU A 167 -19.00 6.87 -13.79
CA LEU A 167 -20.12 7.66 -13.29
C LEU A 167 -20.39 8.89 -14.16
N SER A 168 -19.36 9.58 -14.64
CA SER A 168 -19.51 10.70 -15.57
C SER A 168 -20.15 10.26 -16.88
N VAL A 169 -19.70 9.16 -17.50
CA VAL A 169 -20.30 8.64 -18.74
C VAL A 169 -21.75 8.27 -18.52
N TRP A 170 -22.03 7.57 -17.42
CA TRP A 170 -23.39 7.17 -17.08
C TRP A 170 -24.29 8.40 -16.90
N ALA A 171 -23.85 9.40 -16.12
CA ALA A 171 -24.59 10.63 -15.89
C ALA A 171 -24.89 11.42 -17.18
N HIS A 172 -23.99 11.41 -18.16
CA HIS A 172 -24.22 12.07 -19.46
C HIS A 172 -25.22 11.32 -20.36
N ARG A 173 -25.37 10.00 -20.18
CA ARG A 173 -26.31 9.17 -20.96
C ARG A 173 -27.72 9.18 -20.39
N GLN A 174 -27.86 9.42 -19.08
CA GLN A 174 -29.15 9.37 -18.42
C GLN A 174 -30.10 10.49 -18.85
N LYS A 175 -31.38 10.12 -18.97
CA LYS A 175 -32.49 11.06 -19.15
C LYS A 175 -33.15 11.44 -17.82
N THR A 176 -32.75 10.79 -16.73
CA THR A 176 -33.22 11.03 -15.36
C THR A 176 -32.51 12.22 -14.73
N GLN A 177 -32.98 12.66 -13.56
CA GLN A 177 -32.40 13.81 -12.88
C GLN A 177 -31.18 13.37 -12.08
N VAL A 178 -29.98 13.78 -12.50
CA VAL A 178 -28.74 13.44 -11.81
C VAL A 178 -28.24 14.63 -11.00
N ALA A 179 -28.19 14.48 -9.68
CA ALA A 179 -27.46 15.37 -8.78
C ALA A 179 -26.05 14.82 -8.57
N TRP A 180 -25.03 15.64 -8.84
CA TRP A 180 -23.64 15.25 -8.64
C TRP A 180 -23.03 15.99 -7.45
N LEU A 181 -22.28 15.29 -6.61
CA LEU A 181 -21.48 15.84 -5.52
C LEU A 181 -20.10 15.16 -5.50
N GLU A 182 -19.05 15.88 -5.87
CA GLU A 182 -17.66 15.50 -5.66
C GLU A 182 -17.18 16.06 -4.32
N LEU A 183 -16.78 15.16 -3.42
CA LEU A 183 -16.35 15.54 -2.07
C LEU A 183 -14.86 15.90 -2.03
N SER A 184 -14.54 16.86 -1.17
CA SER A 184 -13.17 17.25 -0.83
C SER A 184 -12.89 17.08 0.66
N GLU A 185 -11.63 17.13 1.08
CA GLU A 185 -11.25 17.07 2.51
C GLU A 185 -11.92 18.18 3.35
N LEU A 186 -12.26 19.31 2.73
CA LEU A 186 -12.95 20.41 3.39
C LEU A 186 -14.42 20.08 3.73
N ASP A 187 -14.96 19.02 3.14
CA ASP A 187 -16.35 18.58 3.32
C ASP A 187 -16.49 17.56 4.46
N ASN A 188 -15.39 17.23 5.16
CA ASN A 188 -15.41 16.40 6.38
C ASN A 188 -16.03 17.11 7.60
N SER A 189 -16.60 18.31 7.42
CA SER A 189 -17.40 19.00 8.43
C SER A 189 -18.89 18.71 8.23
N PRO A 190 -19.64 18.24 9.25
CA PRO A 190 -21.05 17.87 9.11
C PRO A 190 -21.90 18.95 8.46
N THR A 191 -21.72 20.21 8.87
CA THR A 191 -22.45 21.35 8.29
C THR A 191 -22.13 21.55 6.82
N ARG A 192 -20.85 21.50 6.42
CA ARG A 192 -20.45 21.71 5.01
C ARG A 192 -20.91 20.55 4.13
N PHE A 193 -20.78 19.32 4.60
CA PHE A 193 -21.25 18.11 3.91
C PHE A 193 -22.73 18.22 3.54
N TRP A 194 -23.61 18.47 4.52
CA TRP A 194 -25.05 18.53 4.28
C TRP A 194 -25.45 19.74 3.44
N VAL A 195 -24.78 20.88 3.60
CA VAL A 195 -24.99 22.05 2.74
C VAL A 195 -24.61 21.74 1.29
N ALA A 196 -23.49 21.05 1.06
CA ALA A 196 -23.04 20.66 -0.28
C ALA A 196 -23.99 19.62 -0.91
N LEU A 197 -24.47 18.65 -0.13
CA LEU A 197 -25.45 17.66 -0.57
C LEU A 197 -26.79 18.30 -0.96
N ILE A 198 -27.31 19.21 -0.12
CA ILE A 198 -28.53 19.96 -0.44
C ILE A 198 -28.33 20.82 -1.70
N ALA A 199 -27.16 21.45 -1.84
CA ALA A 199 -26.83 22.24 -3.03
C ALA A 199 -26.72 21.39 -4.31
N ALA A 200 -26.26 20.14 -4.21
CA ALA A 200 -26.27 19.18 -5.33
C ALA A 200 -27.71 18.84 -5.75
N LEU A 201 -28.57 18.50 -4.78
CA LEU A 201 -29.98 18.21 -5.04
C LEU A 201 -30.72 19.40 -5.64
N ARG A 202 -30.45 20.64 -5.21
CA ARG A 202 -31.05 21.86 -5.79
C ARG A 202 -30.80 22.04 -7.29
N ARG A 203 -29.83 21.36 -7.88
CA ARG A 203 -29.58 21.42 -9.34
C ARG A 203 -30.56 20.58 -10.15
N CYS A 204 -31.30 19.67 -9.51
CA CYS A 204 -32.32 18.88 -10.16
C CYS A 204 -33.52 19.78 -10.54
N PRO A 205 -33.97 19.77 -11.80
CA PRO A 205 -35.01 20.70 -12.26
C PRO A 205 -36.39 20.45 -11.63
N ASP A 206 -36.67 19.26 -11.09
CA ASP A 206 -37.95 18.99 -10.40
C ASP A 206 -37.96 19.45 -8.94
N LEU A 207 -36.80 19.84 -8.38
CA LEU A 207 -36.71 20.36 -7.03
C LEU A 207 -36.84 21.90 -7.04
N PRO A 208 -37.58 22.48 -6.09
CA PRO A 208 -37.74 23.93 -6.05
C PRO A 208 -36.41 24.61 -5.70
N ALA A 209 -36.18 25.82 -6.21
CA ALA A 209 -34.92 26.55 -6.00
C ALA A 209 -34.58 26.77 -4.51
N ASN A 210 -35.61 26.82 -3.65
CA ASN A 210 -35.49 26.97 -2.21
C ASN A 210 -35.45 25.63 -1.43
N PHE A 211 -35.32 24.49 -2.12
CA PHE A 211 -35.27 23.17 -1.49
C PHE A 211 -34.24 23.11 -0.36
N GLY A 212 -34.61 22.63 0.82
CA GLY A 212 -33.71 22.51 1.96
C GLY A 212 -33.16 23.83 2.52
N GLU A 213 -33.69 25.00 2.15
CA GLU A 213 -33.27 26.29 2.74
C GLU A 213 -33.48 26.33 4.25
N ASN A 214 -34.60 25.79 4.72
CA ASN A 214 -34.91 25.67 6.15
C ASN A 214 -33.87 24.82 6.87
N VAL A 215 -33.48 23.70 6.26
CA VAL A 215 -32.49 22.78 6.81
C VAL A 215 -31.10 23.43 6.84
N VAL A 216 -30.71 24.10 5.75
CA VAL A 216 -29.45 24.87 5.69
C VAL A 216 -29.41 25.93 6.80
N ALA A 217 -30.50 26.68 7.00
CA ALA A 217 -30.58 27.69 8.05
C ALA A 217 -30.50 27.08 9.46
N GLN A 218 -31.14 25.92 9.69
CA GLN A 218 -31.07 25.20 10.97
C GLN A 218 -29.67 24.66 11.26
N VAL A 219 -28.99 24.11 10.27
CA VAL A 219 -27.63 23.54 10.42
C VAL A 219 -26.57 24.64 10.59
N GLN A 220 -26.84 25.85 10.08
CA GLN A 220 -26.00 27.03 10.27
C GLN A 220 -26.34 27.85 11.54
N SER A 221 -27.37 27.45 12.28
CA SER A 221 -27.76 28.09 13.54
C SER A 221 -26.62 28.05 14.57
N PRO A 222 -26.46 29.09 15.42
CA PRO A 222 -25.55 29.06 16.56
C PRO A 222 -25.82 27.92 17.55
N GLN A 223 -27.07 27.43 17.58
CA GLN A 223 -27.50 26.25 18.31
C GLN A 223 -28.25 25.34 17.33
N PRO A 224 -27.55 24.48 16.59
CA PRO A 224 -28.18 23.61 15.62
C PRO A 224 -28.98 22.52 16.38
N PRO A 225 -30.21 22.21 15.93
CA PRO A 225 -30.93 21.05 16.45
C PRO A 225 -30.20 19.75 16.08
N PRO A 226 -30.55 18.61 16.69
CA PRO A 226 -29.98 17.31 16.33
C PRO A 226 -30.09 17.05 14.81
N PHE A 227 -29.02 16.53 14.20
CA PHE A 227 -28.96 16.30 12.75
C PHE A 227 -30.08 15.39 12.24
N SER A 228 -30.50 14.39 13.02
CA SER A 228 -31.65 13.54 12.66
C SER A 228 -32.93 14.34 12.43
N SER A 229 -33.18 15.38 13.23
CA SER A 229 -34.33 16.28 13.04
C SER A 229 -34.20 17.08 11.75
N CYS A 230 -33.02 17.65 11.47
CA CYS A 230 -32.73 18.35 10.21
C CYS A 230 -32.96 17.44 8.99
N LEU A 231 -32.48 16.19 9.07
CA LEU A 231 -32.63 15.20 7.99
C LEU A 231 -34.07 14.76 7.81
N SER A 232 -34.85 14.62 8.89
CA SER A 232 -36.28 14.29 8.78
C SER A 232 -37.06 15.37 8.02
N VAL A 233 -36.73 16.65 8.22
CA VAL A 233 -37.31 17.76 7.45
C VAL A 233 -36.90 17.67 5.98
N LEU A 234 -35.62 17.40 5.70
CA LEU A 234 -35.13 17.23 4.33
C LEU A 234 -35.83 16.06 3.60
N LEU A 235 -35.95 14.91 4.27
CA LEU A 235 -36.62 13.73 3.74
C LEU A 235 -38.11 13.98 3.49
N HIS A 236 -38.78 14.68 4.42
CA HIS A 236 -40.17 15.09 4.22
C HIS A 236 -40.33 16.06 3.03
N GLU A 237 -39.38 16.97 2.83
CA GLU A 237 -39.35 17.85 1.64
C GLU A 237 -39.10 17.09 0.33
N LEU A 238 -38.53 15.88 0.37
CA LEU A 238 -38.34 15.00 -0.79
C LEU A 238 -39.58 14.13 -1.07
N GLU A 239 -40.40 13.80 -0.06
CA GLU A 239 -41.61 12.97 -0.19
C GLU A 239 -42.83 13.71 -0.78
N ARG A 240 -42.65 14.80 -1.52
CA ARG A 240 -43.76 15.68 -1.97
C ARG A 240 -44.91 14.95 -2.66
N ASP A 241 -46.10 15.50 -2.47
CA ASP A 241 -47.34 15.14 -3.16
C ASP A 241 -47.77 16.30 -4.10
N PRO A 242 -47.89 16.11 -5.43
CA PRO A 242 -47.74 14.85 -6.16
C PRO A 242 -46.28 14.36 -6.22
N PRO A 243 -46.08 13.03 -6.28
CA PRO A 243 -44.76 12.44 -6.38
C PRO A 243 -44.01 12.92 -7.63
N HIS A 244 -42.69 13.02 -7.51
CA HIS A 244 -41.83 13.47 -8.59
C HIS A 244 -42.04 12.64 -9.88
N PRO A 245 -42.18 13.30 -11.04
CA PRO A 245 -42.50 12.62 -12.30
C PRO A 245 -41.34 11.77 -12.85
N ALA A 246 -40.10 12.05 -12.42
CA ALA A 246 -38.90 11.31 -12.78
C ALA A 246 -38.10 10.92 -11.53
N PRO A 247 -37.41 9.76 -11.54
CA PRO A 247 -36.51 9.39 -10.46
C PRO A 247 -35.31 10.34 -10.40
N ILE A 248 -34.90 10.67 -9.18
CA ILE A 248 -33.74 11.49 -8.88
C ILE A 248 -32.60 10.55 -8.48
N VAL A 249 -31.41 10.77 -9.02
CA VAL A 249 -30.21 10.00 -8.69
C VAL A 249 -29.16 10.94 -8.12
N LEU A 250 -28.80 10.72 -6.86
CA LEU A 250 -27.73 11.44 -6.19
C LEU A 250 -26.44 10.63 -6.32
N ILE A 251 -25.45 11.18 -7.01
CA ILE A 251 -24.10 10.64 -7.12
C ILE A 251 -23.21 11.39 -6.14
N VAL A 252 -22.60 10.67 -5.20
CA VAL A 252 -21.59 11.20 -4.29
C VAL A 252 -20.27 10.52 -4.61
N ASP A 253 -19.33 11.28 -5.17
CA ASP A 253 -18.01 10.80 -5.57
C ASP A 253 -16.96 11.13 -4.52
N ASP A 254 -15.94 10.27 -4.44
CA ASP A 254 -14.81 10.34 -3.51
C ASP A 254 -15.20 10.35 -2.00
N TYR A 255 -16.18 9.53 -1.60
CA TYR A 255 -16.68 9.46 -0.22
C TYR A 255 -15.62 9.10 0.84
N GLN A 256 -14.49 8.50 0.45
CA GLN A 256 -13.39 8.18 1.37
C GLN A 256 -12.80 9.38 2.12
N VAL A 257 -13.01 10.62 1.65
CA VAL A 257 -12.52 11.84 2.33
C VAL A 257 -13.30 12.16 3.61
N ILE A 258 -14.43 11.48 3.82
CA ILE A 258 -15.27 11.63 5.00
C ILE A 258 -14.81 10.63 6.06
N GLU A 259 -14.36 11.15 7.20
CA GLU A 259 -13.92 10.38 8.37
C GLU A 259 -14.81 10.65 9.60
N GLU A 260 -15.60 11.73 9.57
CA GLU A 260 -16.38 12.18 10.73
C GLU A 260 -17.59 11.23 10.99
N PRO A 261 -17.65 10.55 12.15
CA PRO A 261 -18.68 9.55 12.43
C PRO A 261 -20.12 10.09 12.35
N VAL A 262 -20.32 11.37 12.67
CA VAL A 262 -21.64 12.02 12.61
C VAL A 262 -22.17 12.05 11.17
N ILE A 263 -21.29 12.19 10.16
CA ILE A 263 -21.70 12.19 8.75
C ILE A 263 -22.12 10.77 8.35
N HIS A 264 -21.37 9.74 8.74
CA HIS A 264 -21.72 8.35 8.45
C HIS A 264 -23.06 7.94 9.10
N GLN A 265 -23.28 8.36 10.36
CA GLN A 265 -24.56 8.14 11.05
C GLN A 265 -25.72 8.85 10.34
N GLY A 266 -25.52 10.09 9.91
CA GLY A 266 -26.53 10.82 9.15
C GLY A 266 -26.81 10.22 7.78
N MET A 267 -25.79 9.74 7.06
CA MET A 267 -25.96 9.03 5.79
C MET A 267 -26.67 7.68 5.96
N ALA A 268 -26.38 6.94 7.04
CA ALA A 268 -27.10 5.72 7.37
C ALA A 268 -28.59 6.01 7.65
N PHE A 269 -28.89 7.05 8.42
CA PHE A 269 -30.27 7.50 8.66
C PHE A 269 -30.98 7.92 7.36
N PHE A 270 -30.28 8.65 6.50
CA PHE A 270 -30.79 9.09 5.19
C PHE A 270 -31.10 7.90 4.28
N LEU A 271 -30.24 6.87 4.25
CA LEU A 271 -30.44 5.64 3.50
C LEU A 271 -31.61 4.79 4.01
N GLU A 272 -31.80 4.72 5.33
CA GLU A 272 -32.89 3.94 5.95
C GLU A 272 -34.28 4.51 5.63
N HIS A 273 -34.37 5.83 5.37
CA HIS A 273 -35.63 6.54 5.13
C HIS A 273 -35.70 7.13 3.72
N LEU A 274 -34.89 6.59 2.79
CA LEU A 274 -34.75 7.14 1.46
C LEU A 274 -36.03 6.94 0.64
N PRO A 275 -36.62 7.99 0.03
CA PRO A 275 -37.85 7.85 -0.75
C PRO A 275 -37.67 6.95 -1.97
N ALA A 276 -38.73 6.23 -2.39
CA ALA A 276 -38.65 5.24 -3.47
C ALA A 276 -38.27 5.80 -4.86
N HIS A 277 -38.38 7.11 -5.06
CA HIS A 277 -38.01 7.80 -6.31
C HIS A 277 -36.58 8.39 -6.27
N LEU A 278 -35.88 8.27 -5.14
CA LEU A 278 -34.51 8.71 -4.98
C LEU A 278 -33.59 7.48 -4.99
N HIS A 279 -32.44 7.57 -5.65
CA HIS A 279 -31.41 6.54 -5.62
C HIS A 279 -30.06 7.17 -5.29
N LEU A 280 -29.27 6.51 -4.44
CA LEU A 280 -27.93 6.97 -4.06
C LEU A 280 -26.87 6.11 -4.75
N ILE A 281 -25.95 6.76 -5.45
CA ILE A 281 -24.73 6.13 -5.97
C ILE A 281 -23.54 6.70 -5.21
N LEU A 282 -22.82 5.85 -4.48
CA LEU A 282 -21.61 6.21 -3.76
C LEU A 282 -20.39 5.65 -4.49
N SER A 283 -19.42 6.50 -4.77
CA SER A 283 -18.07 6.09 -5.18
C SER A 283 -17.09 6.32 -4.05
N SER A 284 -16.32 5.29 -3.73
CA SER A 284 -15.34 5.34 -2.64
C SER A 284 -14.10 4.50 -2.96
N ARG A 285 -12.97 4.88 -2.38
CA ARG A 285 -11.74 4.07 -2.37
C ARG A 285 -11.74 3.01 -1.30
N VAL A 286 -12.49 3.19 -0.23
CA VAL A 286 -12.57 2.29 0.93
C VAL A 286 -14.03 1.99 1.21
N ASP A 287 -14.32 0.86 1.84
CA ASP A 287 -15.70 0.59 2.25
C ASP A 287 -16.13 1.62 3.30
N PRO A 288 -17.20 2.41 3.05
CA PRO A 288 -17.65 3.41 3.99
C PRO A 288 -18.20 2.77 5.25
N ASP A 289 -18.10 3.48 6.38
CA ASP A 289 -18.64 3.06 7.69
C ASP A 289 -20.19 3.16 7.75
N LEU A 290 -20.83 2.46 6.82
CA LEU A 290 -22.26 2.31 6.67
C LEU A 290 -22.65 0.86 7.01
N PRO A 291 -23.93 0.58 7.34
CA PRO A 291 -24.40 -0.77 7.64
C PRO A 291 -24.53 -1.66 6.38
N LEU A 292 -23.45 -1.79 5.59
CA LEU A 292 -23.42 -2.48 4.30
C LEU A 292 -23.87 -3.94 4.42
N ALA A 293 -23.46 -4.66 5.47
CA ALA A 293 -23.86 -6.04 5.69
C ALA A 293 -25.38 -6.20 5.86
N ARG A 294 -26.04 -5.24 6.53
CA ARG A 294 -27.50 -5.22 6.67
C ARG A 294 -28.16 -4.96 5.33
N LEU A 295 -27.67 -4.00 4.55
CA LEU A 295 -28.20 -3.69 3.22
C LEU A 295 -28.05 -4.88 2.25
N ARG A 296 -26.92 -5.58 2.29
CA ARG A 296 -26.69 -6.84 1.54
C ARG A 296 -27.73 -7.90 1.89
N ALA A 297 -27.97 -8.12 3.18
CA ALA A 297 -28.94 -9.12 3.65
C ALA A 297 -30.39 -8.83 3.20
N HIS A 298 -30.73 -7.56 2.97
CA HIS A 298 -32.05 -7.14 2.51
C HIS A 298 -32.14 -6.97 0.99
N GLY A 299 -31.07 -7.22 0.23
CA GLY A 299 -31.04 -6.97 -1.22
C GLY A 299 -31.18 -5.49 -1.60
N GLN A 300 -30.81 -4.58 -0.69
CA GLN A 300 -30.97 -3.13 -0.83
C GLN A 300 -29.69 -2.43 -1.35
N ILE A 301 -28.71 -3.20 -1.80
CA ILE A 301 -27.44 -2.67 -2.30
C ILE A 301 -26.99 -3.39 -3.56
N CYS A 302 -26.57 -2.62 -4.56
CA CYS A 302 -25.81 -3.10 -5.71
C CYS A 302 -24.34 -2.70 -5.53
N GLU A 303 -23.41 -3.64 -5.70
CA GLU A 303 -21.97 -3.38 -5.50
C GLU A 303 -21.20 -3.63 -6.80
N ILE A 304 -20.37 -2.67 -7.17
CA ILE A 304 -19.43 -2.76 -8.29
C ILE A 304 -18.03 -2.61 -7.70
N ARG A 305 -17.25 -3.70 -7.68
CA ARG A 305 -15.93 -3.77 -7.05
C ARG A 305 -14.81 -3.76 -8.09
N ALA A 306 -13.57 -3.87 -7.62
CA ALA A 306 -12.39 -3.83 -8.47
C ALA A 306 -12.43 -4.92 -9.58
N ASP A 307 -12.92 -6.12 -9.25
CA ASP A 307 -13.01 -7.24 -10.19
C ASP A 307 -13.98 -6.95 -11.34
N GLU A 308 -15.10 -6.29 -11.07
CA GLU A 308 -16.01 -5.83 -12.13
C GLU A 308 -15.44 -4.59 -12.82
N LEU A 309 -14.70 -3.72 -12.15
CA LEU A 309 -14.13 -2.50 -12.74
C LEU A 309 -12.88 -2.74 -13.58
N ARG A 310 -12.27 -3.92 -13.57
CA ARG A 310 -11.11 -4.20 -14.42
C ARG A 310 -11.45 -4.17 -15.91
N PHE A 311 -10.53 -3.62 -16.71
CA PHE A 311 -10.67 -3.70 -18.16
C PHE A 311 -10.63 -5.16 -18.63
N GLN A 312 -11.62 -5.52 -19.42
CA GLN A 312 -11.57 -6.73 -20.23
C GLN A 312 -10.63 -6.51 -21.41
N GLU A 313 -10.16 -7.59 -22.03
CA GLU A 313 -9.22 -7.55 -23.16
C GLU A 313 -9.70 -6.63 -24.30
N GLY A 314 -10.98 -6.73 -24.68
CA GLY A 314 -11.59 -5.85 -25.68
C GLY A 314 -11.67 -4.38 -25.25
N GLU A 315 -11.94 -4.10 -23.96
CA GLU A 315 -11.93 -2.73 -23.42
C GLU A 315 -10.50 -2.16 -23.42
N ALA A 316 -9.50 -2.98 -23.07
CA ALA A 316 -8.09 -2.59 -23.04
C ALA A 316 -7.51 -2.35 -24.44
N SER A 317 -7.84 -3.19 -25.41
CA SER A 317 -7.46 -2.99 -26.82
C SER A 317 -8.00 -1.65 -27.34
N GLN A 318 -9.29 -1.39 -27.17
CA GLN A 318 -9.91 -0.12 -27.58
C GLN A 318 -9.27 1.10 -26.90
N PHE A 319 -8.87 0.96 -25.64
CA PHE A 319 -8.20 2.03 -24.91
C PHE A 319 -6.80 2.30 -25.45
N LEU A 320 -6.02 1.24 -25.68
CA LEU A 320 -4.65 1.32 -26.20
C LEU A 320 -4.61 1.85 -27.64
N ASP A 321 -5.57 1.45 -28.48
CA ASP A 321 -5.69 1.92 -29.87
C ASP A 321 -5.95 3.44 -29.96
N LYS A 322 -6.65 4.01 -28.97
CA LYS A 322 -6.89 5.46 -28.90
C LYS A 322 -5.67 6.24 -28.40
N MET A 323 -4.80 5.59 -27.61
CA MET A 323 -3.64 6.22 -26.96
C MET A 323 -2.36 6.09 -27.78
N LEU A 324 -2.21 4.98 -28.51
CA LEU A 324 -0.98 4.59 -29.20
C LEU A 324 -1.19 4.61 -30.72
N SER A 325 -0.16 5.05 -31.44
CA SER A 325 -0.12 4.97 -32.91
C SER A 325 1.30 4.65 -33.34
N PRO A 326 1.57 3.55 -34.06
CA PRO A 326 0.64 2.47 -34.50
C PRO A 326 0.02 1.65 -33.34
N PRO A 327 -1.10 0.92 -33.60
CA PRO A 327 -1.76 0.04 -32.62
C PRO A 327 -0.88 -1.16 -32.27
N LEU A 328 -1.15 -1.78 -31.13
CA LEU A 328 -0.45 -2.97 -30.65
C LEU A 328 -1.05 -4.25 -31.22
N SER A 329 -0.24 -5.30 -31.35
CA SER A 329 -0.73 -6.63 -31.69
C SER A 329 -1.52 -7.26 -30.54
N GLU A 330 -2.39 -8.23 -30.83
CA GLU A 330 -3.19 -8.94 -29.81
C GLU A 330 -2.31 -9.58 -28.73
N GLU A 331 -1.16 -10.17 -29.10
CA GLU A 331 -0.21 -10.76 -28.15
C GLU A 331 0.41 -9.71 -27.20
N GLU A 332 0.67 -8.50 -27.70
CA GLU A 332 1.19 -7.39 -26.90
C GLU A 332 0.12 -6.83 -25.97
N VAL A 333 -1.11 -6.69 -26.44
CA VAL A 333 -2.26 -6.29 -25.60
C VAL A 333 -2.48 -7.32 -24.50
N GLN A 334 -2.49 -8.61 -24.82
CA GLN A 334 -2.69 -9.66 -23.83
C GLN A 334 -1.58 -9.67 -22.78
N ARG A 335 -0.32 -9.47 -23.18
CA ARG A 335 0.80 -9.31 -22.23
C ARG A 335 0.58 -8.12 -21.31
N LEU A 336 0.15 -6.97 -21.83
CA LEU A 336 -0.14 -5.78 -21.03
C LEU A 336 -1.33 -5.97 -20.09
N VAL A 337 -2.41 -6.58 -20.55
CA VAL A 337 -3.60 -6.85 -19.74
C VAL A 337 -3.28 -7.85 -18.63
N ASN A 338 -2.57 -8.93 -18.93
CA ASN A 338 -2.13 -9.89 -17.91
C ASN A 338 -1.25 -9.22 -16.85
N ARG A 339 -0.39 -8.28 -17.26
CA ARG A 339 0.56 -7.60 -16.36
C ARG A 339 -0.08 -6.50 -15.51
N THR A 340 -1.00 -5.76 -16.09
CA THR A 340 -1.74 -4.71 -15.41
C THR A 340 -2.99 -5.21 -14.70
N GLU A 341 -3.34 -6.50 -14.89
CA GLU A 341 -4.57 -7.13 -14.42
C GLU A 341 -5.84 -6.33 -14.78
N GLY A 342 -5.79 -5.59 -15.90
CA GLY A 342 -6.87 -4.70 -16.34
C GLY A 342 -6.99 -3.39 -15.56
N TRP A 343 -6.00 -3.00 -14.77
CA TRP A 343 -5.98 -1.72 -14.04
C TRP A 343 -5.80 -0.55 -15.01
N ILE A 344 -6.84 0.29 -15.13
CA ILE A 344 -6.94 1.35 -16.14
C ILE A 344 -5.80 2.37 -15.99
N ALA A 345 -5.54 2.86 -14.78
CA ALA A 345 -4.43 3.79 -14.56
C ALA A 345 -3.08 3.12 -14.87
N GLY A 346 -2.89 1.85 -14.50
CA GLY A 346 -1.69 1.09 -14.87
C GLY A 346 -1.50 1.03 -16.39
N LEU A 347 -2.54 0.66 -17.13
CA LEU A 347 -2.53 0.64 -18.60
C LEU A 347 -2.21 2.02 -19.19
N HIS A 348 -2.81 3.08 -18.65
CA HIS A 348 -2.56 4.45 -19.07
C HIS A 348 -1.09 4.87 -18.84
N LEU A 349 -0.53 4.58 -17.67
CA LEU A 349 0.86 4.91 -17.34
C LEU A 349 1.87 4.12 -18.19
N VAL A 350 1.57 2.85 -18.48
CA VAL A 350 2.38 2.05 -19.39
C VAL A 350 2.30 2.61 -20.82
N ALA A 351 1.10 2.95 -21.30
CA ALA A 351 0.91 3.55 -22.63
C ALA A 351 1.68 4.87 -22.79
N LEU A 352 1.66 5.75 -21.78
CA LEU A 352 2.45 6.99 -21.79
C LEU A 352 3.96 6.74 -21.88
N THR A 353 4.44 5.62 -21.32
CA THR A 353 5.85 5.24 -21.39
C THR A 353 6.22 4.72 -22.78
N ILE A 354 5.35 3.89 -23.38
CA ILE A 354 5.51 3.35 -24.74
C ILE A 354 5.53 4.47 -25.78
N GLN A 355 4.64 5.47 -25.64
CA GLN A 355 4.54 6.59 -26.59
C GLN A 355 5.86 7.38 -26.73
N LYS A 356 6.69 7.41 -25.69
CA LYS A 356 7.95 8.17 -25.67
C LYS A 356 9.18 7.39 -26.15
N ARG A 357 9.04 6.10 -26.46
CA ARG A 357 10.17 5.24 -26.85
C ARG A 357 10.12 4.90 -28.35
N GLU A 358 11.30 4.92 -28.97
CA GLU A 358 11.48 4.55 -30.39
C GLU A 358 11.39 3.03 -30.61
N ASP A 359 11.89 2.21 -29.67
CA ASP A 359 11.79 0.74 -29.71
C ASP A 359 10.73 0.22 -28.72
N ARG A 360 9.59 -0.20 -29.27
CA ARG A 360 8.42 -0.66 -28.51
C ARG A 360 8.49 -2.14 -28.18
N THR A 361 8.91 -2.95 -29.15
CA THR A 361 9.01 -4.41 -29.05
C THR A 361 10.01 -4.84 -27.98
N ALA A 362 11.21 -4.25 -27.97
CA ALA A 362 12.22 -4.57 -26.95
C ALA A 362 11.76 -4.15 -25.54
N TYR A 363 11.00 -3.05 -25.42
CA TYR A 363 10.45 -2.61 -24.14
C TYR A 363 9.35 -3.53 -23.62
N LEU A 364 8.49 -4.06 -24.50
CA LEU A 364 7.48 -5.04 -24.11
C LEU A 364 8.10 -6.38 -23.69
N GLU A 365 9.28 -6.72 -24.20
CA GLU A 365 10.05 -7.89 -23.75
C GLU A 365 10.77 -7.65 -22.41
N THR A 366 11.23 -6.43 -22.15
CA THR A 366 11.94 -6.03 -20.92
C THR A 366 11.05 -5.29 -19.90
N LEU A 367 9.73 -5.41 -20.01
CA LEU A 367 8.72 -4.76 -19.15
C LEU A 367 8.96 -4.92 -17.63
N ALA A 368 9.88 -5.81 -17.22
CA ALA A 368 10.49 -5.89 -15.91
C ALA A 368 11.58 -4.82 -15.73
N GLY A 369 11.19 -3.61 -15.31
CA GLY A 369 12.16 -2.61 -14.85
C GLY A 369 11.67 -1.17 -15.00
N SER A 370 11.39 -0.55 -13.85
CA SER A 370 11.31 0.91 -13.67
C SER A 370 10.36 1.65 -14.63
N GLN A 371 9.07 1.38 -14.48
CA GLN A 371 8.02 2.28 -14.91
C GLN A 371 8.04 3.53 -14.04
N ARG A 372 8.89 4.52 -14.39
CA ARG A 372 9.04 5.77 -13.62
C ARG A 372 7.70 6.41 -13.25
N TYR A 373 6.77 6.50 -14.20
CA TYR A 373 5.45 7.06 -13.94
C TYR A 373 4.60 6.27 -12.96
N LEU A 374 4.71 4.94 -12.97
CA LEU A 374 4.05 4.09 -11.98
C LEU A 374 4.67 4.29 -10.59
N LEU A 375 6.00 4.38 -10.52
CA LEU A 375 6.70 4.61 -9.26
C LEU A 375 6.31 5.96 -8.67
N ASP A 376 6.31 7.02 -9.48
CA ASP A 376 5.90 8.37 -9.09
C ASP A 376 4.46 8.34 -8.58
N TYR A 377 3.53 7.70 -9.32
CA TYR A 377 2.14 7.54 -8.88
C TYR A 377 2.00 6.79 -7.55
N VAL A 378 2.65 5.63 -7.41
CA VAL A 378 2.58 4.84 -6.18
C VAL A 378 3.17 5.61 -5.00
N GLN A 379 4.28 6.32 -5.20
CA GLN A 379 4.90 7.11 -4.13
C GLN A 379 4.06 8.32 -3.74
N GLU A 380 3.62 9.14 -4.70
CA GLU A 380 2.96 10.42 -4.46
C GLU A 380 1.47 10.26 -4.10
N ASP A 381 0.74 9.35 -4.75
CA ASP A 381 -0.71 9.22 -4.53
C ASP A 381 -1.11 8.15 -3.53
N ILE A 382 -0.30 7.10 -3.37
CA ILE A 382 -0.60 6.00 -2.44
C ILE A 382 0.24 6.13 -1.18
N LEU A 383 1.56 5.93 -1.27
CA LEU A 383 2.43 5.80 -0.09
C LEU A 383 2.53 7.10 0.73
N ALA A 384 2.48 8.28 0.10
CA ALA A 384 2.54 9.56 0.81
C ALA A 384 1.35 9.81 1.74
N ARG A 385 0.20 9.17 1.49
CA ARG A 385 -1.02 9.32 2.30
C ARG A 385 -1.12 8.29 3.43
N LEU A 386 -0.25 7.28 3.44
CA LEU A 386 -0.29 6.20 4.45
C LEU A 386 0.48 6.59 5.71
N SER A 387 0.08 5.99 6.84
CA SER A 387 0.87 6.08 8.07
C SER A 387 2.24 5.40 7.87
N PRO A 388 3.31 5.85 8.58
CA PRO A 388 4.62 5.21 8.49
C PRO A 388 4.58 3.70 8.73
N GLU A 389 3.77 3.25 9.70
CA GLU A 389 3.63 1.84 10.05
C GLU A 389 3.00 1.03 8.92
N THR A 390 1.96 1.57 8.27
CA THR A 390 1.25 0.90 7.16
C THR A 390 2.15 0.86 5.92
N ARG A 391 2.85 1.96 5.64
CA ARG A 391 3.80 2.07 4.53
C ARG A 391 4.94 1.08 4.67
N ASP A 392 5.58 1.04 5.84
CA ASP A 392 6.73 0.16 6.09
C ASP A 392 6.29 -1.32 6.04
N PHE A 393 5.09 -1.65 6.55
CA PHE A 393 4.51 -2.99 6.41
C PHE A 393 4.33 -3.40 4.94
N LEU A 394 3.78 -2.53 4.08
CA LEU A 394 3.63 -2.80 2.65
C LEU A 394 4.98 -3.01 1.97
N LEU A 395 5.96 -2.15 2.25
CA LEU A 395 7.30 -2.27 1.67
C LEU A 395 7.99 -3.57 2.10
N HIS A 396 7.90 -3.92 3.40
CA HIS A 396 8.56 -5.12 3.93
C HIS A 396 7.89 -6.42 3.51
N THR A 397 6.59 -6.40 3.23
CA THR A 397 5.83 -7.57 2.76
C THR A 397 5.80 -7.72 1.24
N ALA A 398 6.26 -6.70 0.48
CA ALA A 398 6.30 -6.73 -0.99
C ALA A 398 7.23 -7.82 -1.56
N ILE A 399 8.17 -8.34 -0.78
CA ILE A 399 9.02 -9.48 -1.20
C ILE A 399 8.25 -10.80 -1.31
N LEU A 400 7.06 -10.88 -0.71
CA LEU A 400 6.27 -12.10 -0.62
C LEU A 400 5.31 -12.21 -1.81
N SER A 401 5.23 -13.41 -2.40
CA SER A 401 4.25 -13.73 -3.45
C SER A 401 2.84 -13.96 -2.87
N ARG A 402 2.77 -14.56 -1.68
CA ARG A 402 1.56 -14.79 -0.91
C ARG A 402 1.73 -14.23 0.50
N LEU A 403 0.72 -13.52 0.97
CA LEU A 403 0.67 -12.89 2.28
C LEU A 403 -0.33 -13.64 3.16
N ASP A 404 0.16 -14.09 4.30
CA ASP A 404 -0.67 -14.53 5.43
C ASP A 404 -0.13 -13.90 6.71
N ALA A 405 -0.95 -13.87 7.77
CA ALA A 405 -0.54 -13.23 9.01
C ALA A 405 0.71 -13.85 9.66
N ALA A 406 1.01 -15.14 9.42
CA ALA A 406 2.16 -15.81 10.01
C ALA A 406 3.46 -15.44 9.29
N VAL A 407 3.49 -15.51 7.96
CA VAL A 407 4.63 -15.08 7.13
C VAL A 407 4.87 -13.58 7.31
N CYS A 408 3.82 -12.75 7.26
CA CYS A 408 3.94 -11.31 7.45
C CYS A 408 4.56 -10.98 8.81
N GLN A 409 4.16 -11.68 9.89
CA GLN A 409 4.74 -11.49 11.21
C GLN A 409 6.23 -11.85 11.22
N ALA A 410 6.60 -12.99 10.64
CA ALA A 410 8.00 -13.43 10.61
C ALA A 410 8.90 -12.43 9.87
N VAL A 411 8.45 -11.94 8.71
CA VAL A 411 9.22 -11.03 7.85
C VAL A 411 9.34 -9.64 8.47
N THR A 412 8.22 -9.07 8.93
CA THR A 412 8.20 -7.71 9.53
C THR A 412 8.73 -7.68 10.96
N ALA A 413 8.99 -8.85 11.57
CA ALA A 413 9.27 -9.00 13.01
C ALA A 413 8.22 -8.31 13.90
N ALA A 414 6.96 -8.36 13.48
CA ALA A 414 5.85 -7.81 14.25
C ALA A 414 5.71 -8.53 15.61
N PRO A 415 5.26 -7.82 16.67
CA PRO A 415 5.24 -8.38 18.02
C PRO A 415 4.28 -9.56 18.18
N THR A 416 3.22 -9.62 17.37
CA THR A 416 2.24 -10.71 17.40
C THR A 416 1.66 -10.97 16.01
N ARG A 417 1.24 -12.22 15.74
CA ARG A 417 0.47 -12.58 14.54
C ARG A 417 -0.83 -11.78 14.40
N ALA A 418 -1.47 -11.45 15.52
CA ALA A 418 -2.69 -10.65 15.53
C ALA A 418 -2.48 -9.23 14.97
N ALA A 419 -1.31 -8.62 15.22
CA ALA A 419 -0.97 -7.32 14.65
C ALA A 419 -0.84 -7.39 13.12
N SER A 420 -0.21 -8.42 12.59
CA SER A 420 -0.10 -8.63 11.13
C SER A 420 -1.46 -8.93 10.49
N GLN A 421 -2.32 -9.72 11.13
CA GLN A 421 -3.70 -9.95 10.65
C GLN A 421 -4.51 -8.66 10.66
N HIS A 422 -4.39 -7.84 11.70
CA HIS A 422 -5.08 -6.55 11.78
C HIS A 422 -4.62 -5.62 10.65
N MET A 423 -3.31 -5.58 10.37
CA MET A 423 -2.77 -4.80 9.27
C MET A 423 -3.28 -5.29 7.91
N LEU A 424 -3.30 -6.62 7.66
CA LEU A 424 -3.87 -7.17 6.43
C LEU A 424 -5.36 -6.80 6.26
N ALA A 425 -6.14 -6.90 7.33
CA ALA A 425 -7.55 -6.49 7.31
C ALA A 425 -7.74 -4.98 7.06
N LEU A 426 -6.83 -4.14 7.58
CA LEU A 426 -6.81 -2.71 7.31
C LEU A 426 -6.51 -2.44 5.83
N LEU A 427 -5.48 -3.08 5.28
CA LEU A 427 -5.10 -2.95 3.87
C LEU A 427 -6.21 -3.42 2.92
N GLU A 428 -6.88 -4.52 3.25
CA GLU A 428 -8.03 -5.02 2.52
C GLU A 428 -9.19 -4.01 2.52
N ARG A 429 -9.58 -3.51 3.70
CA ARG A 429 -10.64 -2.49 3.83
C ARG A 429 -10.30 -1.19 3.10
N ALA A 430 -9.03 -0.84 3.08
CA ALA A 430 -8.52 0.32 2.35
C ALA A 430 -8.42 0.10 0.83
N ASN A 431 -8.77 -1.10 0.34
CA ASN A 431 -8.58 -1.54 -1.05
C ASN A 431 -7.16 -1.27 -1.58
N LEU A 432 -6.11 -1.47 -0.77
CA LEU A 432 -4.72 -1.18 -1.16
C LEU A 432 -4.11 -2.30 -2.02
N PHE A 433 -4.77 -2.61 -3.14
CA PHE A 433 -4.32 -3.58 -4.13
C PHE A 433 -4.02 -4.98 -3.54
N LEU A 434 -4.74 -5.33 -2.47
CA LEU A 434 -4.68 -6.63 -1.82
C LEU A 434 -5.82 -7.50 -2.39
N VAL A 435 -5.47 -8.64 -2.97
CA VAL A 435 -6.42 -9.59 -3.58
C VAL A 435 -6.51 -10.83 -2.69
N PRO A 436 -7.70 -11.16 -2.14
CA PRO A 436 -7.87 -12.40 -1.38
C PRO A 436 -7.73 -13.61 -2.31
N LEU A 437 -7.04 -14.66 -1.84
CA LEU A 437 -6.85 -15.92 -2.57
C LEU A 437 -7.80 -17.02 -2.10
N ASP A 438 -8.49 -16.81 -0.98
CA ASP A 438 -9.41 -17.74 -0.34
C ASP A 438 -10.69 -17.04 0.12
N GLU A 439 -11.80 -17.79 0.16
CA GLU A 439 -13.09 -17.30 0.66
C GLU A 439 -13.03 -16.93 2.15
N GLU A 440 -12.18 -17.63 2.91
CA GLU A 440 -11.95 -17.37 4.34
C GLU A 440 -11.10 -16.12 4.61
N ARG A 441 -10.57 -15.46 3.56
CA ARG A 441 -9.74 -14.24 3.63
C ARG A 441 -8.57 -14.37 4.61
N ARG A 442 -7.85 -15.48 4.55
CA ARG A 442 -6.64 -15.72 5.36
C ARG A 442 -5.38 -15.54 4.55
N THR A 443 -5.48 -15.71 3.23
CA THR A 443 -4.36 -15.62 2.30
C THR A 443 -4.64 -14.57 1.25
N TYR A 444 -3.63 -13.75 0.99
CA TYR A 444 -3.74 -12.62 0.09
C TYR A 444 -2.56 -12.59 -0.88
N ARG A 445 -2.71 -11.87 -1.99
CA ARG A 445 -1.58 -11.42 -2.81
C ARG A 445 -1.65 -9.92 -3.02
N LEU A 446 -0.50 -9.28 -3.16
CA LEU A 446 -0.44 -7.93 -3.68
C LEU A 446 -0.56 -7.99 -5.20
N HIS A 447 -1.31 -7.07 -5.80
CA HIS A 447 -1.36 -6.89 -7.24
C HIS A 447 0.06 -6.75 -7.81
N ASP A 448 0.38 -7.46 -8.91
CA ASP A 448 1.77 -7.65 -9.34
C ASP A 448 2.49 -6.33 -9.63
N LEU A 449 1.83 -5.44 -10.38
CA LEU A 449 2.38 -4.14 -10.73
C LEU A 449 2.63 -3.25 -9.50
N PHE A 450 1.74 -3.30 -8.51
CA PHE A 450 1.91 -2.59 -7.24
C PHE A 450 3.06 -3.18 -6.42
N ARG A 451 3.16 -4.52 -6.35
CA ARG A 451 4.25 -5.22 -5.67
C ARG A 451 5.62 -4.81 -6.25
N GLU A 452 5.73 -4.71 -7.56
CA GLU A 452 6.97 -4.30 -8.23
C GLU A 452 7.36 -2.85 -7.96
N ALA A 453 6.37 -1.96 -7.95
CA ALA A 453 6.61 -0.59 -7.56
C ALA A 453 7.13 -0.52 -6.11
N LEU A 454 6.48 -1.24 -5.18
CA LEU A 454 6.90 -1.33 -3.78
C LEU A 454 8.33 -1.89 -3.64
N LEU A 455 8.67 -2.95 -4.39
CA LEU A 455 10.02 -3.52 -4.38
C LEU A 455 11.06 -2.52 -4.87
N SER A 456 10.78 -1.79 -5.95
CA SER A 456 11.67 -0.74 -6.44
C SER A 456 11.84 0.37 -5.40
N VAL A 457 10.78 0.76 -4.69
CA VAL A 457 10.87 1.72 -3.58
C VAL A 457 11.69 1.16 -2.43
N LEU A 458 11.49 -0.10 -2.06
CA LEU A 458 12.25 -0.78 -1.00
C LEU A 458 13.75 -0.80 -1.32
N HIS A 459 14.12 -1.22 -2.54
CA HIS A 459 15.52 -1.24 -2.99
C HIS A 459 16.18 0.15 -2.98
N THR A 460 15.40 1.21 -3.23
CA THR A 460 15.93 2.58 -3.29
C THR A 460 16.00 3.22 -1.90
N SER A 461 15.01 2.95 -1.04
CA SER A 461 14.85 3.64 0.25
C SER A 461 15.47 2.89 1.43
N GLN A 462 15.50 1.56 1.40
CA GLN A 462 15.98 0.67 2.48
C GLN A 462 16.74 -0.54 1.91
N PRO A 463 17.82 -0.34 1.11
CA PRO A 463 18.56 -1.44 0.50
C PRO A 463 19.11 -2.45 1.52
N GLU A 464 19.48 -1.98 2.72
CA GLU A 464 19.98 -2.80 3.82
C GLU A 464 18.95 -3.78 4.38
N MET A 465 17.65 -3.48 4.24
CA MET A 465 16.58 -4.33 4.75
C MET A 465 16.28 -5.50 3.82
N VAL A 466 16.55 -5.38 2.52
CA VAL A 466 16.17 -6.40 1.52
C VAL A 466 16.70 -7.78 1.88
N SER A 467 18.02 -7.92 2.09
CA SER A 467 18.63 -9.20 2.46
C SER A 467 18.10 -9.75 3.78
N LEU A 468 17.85 -8.87 4.77
CA LEU A 468 17.29 -9.27 6.07
C LEU A 468 15.87 -9.81 5.94
N LEU A 469 15.01 -9.14 5.17
CA LEU A 469 13.63 -9.55 4.95
C LEU A 469 13.57 -10.89 4.20
N HIS A 470 14.41 -11.06 3.18
CA HIS A 470 14.53 -12.33 2.45
C HIS A 470 15.04 -13.48 3.33
N ARG A 471 16.02 -13.23 4.21
CA ARG A 471 16.48 -14.24 5.17
C ARG A 471 15.36 -14.67 6.13
N ARG A 472 14.63 -13.71 6.72
CA ARG A 472 13.49 -14.03 7.61
C ARG A 472 12.39 -14.82 6.91
N ALA A 473 12.12 -14.50 5.64
CA ALA A 473 11.18 -15.27 4.83
C ALA A 473 11.69 -16.70 4.60
N ALA A 474 12.97 -16.86 4.26
CA ALA A 474 13.59 -18.17 4.05
C ALA A 474 13.51 -19.04 5.32
N ASP A 475 13.91 -18.50 6.48
CA ASP A 475 13.86 -19.20 7.77
C ASP A 475 12.42 -19.65 8.12
N PHE A 476 11.43 -18.80 7.85
CA PHE A 476 10.01 -19.13 8.08
C PHE A 476 9.54 -20.28 7.19
N TYR A 477 9.83 -20.20 5.88
CA TYR A 477 9.41 -21.23 4.93
C TYR A 477 10.13 -22.55 5.14
N GLU A 478 11.40 -22.51 5.54
CA GLU A 478 12.16 -23.69 5.98
C GLU A 478 11.47 -24.38 7.16
N ALA A 479 11.09 -23.62 8.20
CA ALA A 479 10.41 -24.15 9.37
C ALA A 479 9.02 -24.76 9.06
N GLN A 480 8.36 -24.30 7.98
CA GLN A 480 7.09 -24.85 7.50
C GLN A 480 7.27 -26.05 6.55
N GLY A 481 8.50 -26.39 6.16
CA GLY A 481 8.79 -27.40 5.14
C GLY A 481 8.43 -26.98 3.71
N GLN A 482 8.27 -25.68 3.47
CA GLN A 482 8.02 -25.08 2.15
C GLN A 482 9.35 -24.74 1.47
N TRP A 483 10.03 -25.80 1.01
CA TRP A 483 11.41 -25.71 0.53
C TRP A 483 11.60 -24.82 -0.70
N ALA A 484 10.63 -24.80 -1.64
CA ALA A 484 10.76 -24.04 -2.87
C ALA A 484 10.78 -22.52 -2.61
N GLU A 485 9.90 -22.06 -1.72
CA GLU A 485 9.82 -20.69 -1.27
C GLU A 485 11.05 -20.31 -0.44
N ALA A 486 11.50 -21.19 0.46
CA ALA A 486 12.70 -20.97 1.26
C ALA A 486 13.95 -20.75 0.40
N ILE A 487 14.17 -21.62 -0.60
CA ILE A 487 15.30 -21.52 -1.53
C ILE A 487 15.19 -20.26 -2.39
N THR A 488 14.00 -19.96 -2.92
CA THR A 488 13.76 -18.74 -3.71
C THR A 488 14.09 -17.47 -2.93
N HIS A 489 13.66 -17.40 -1.66
CA HIS A 489 13.95 -16.25 -0.82
C HIS A 489 15.43 -16.18 -0.41
N ALA A 490 16.09 -17.30 -0.13
CA ALA A 490 17.52 -17.33 0.19
C ALA A 490 18.38 -16.84 -0.99
N LEU A 491 18.06 -17.27 -2.21
CA LEU A 491 18.72 -16.78 -3.43
C LEU A 491 18.48 -15.28 -3.65
N ALA A 492 17.25 -14.81 -3.52
CA ALA A 492 16.90 -13.40 -3.70
C ALA A 492 17.53 -12.49 -2.62
N GLY A 493 17.77 -13.01 -1.41
CA GLY A 493 18.49 -12.33 -0.34
C GLY A 493 20.02 -12.33 -0.47
N ALA A 494 20.56 -13.00 -1.50
CA ALA A 494 21.98 -13.29 -1.70
C ALA A 494 22.62 -14.18 -0.61
N ASP A 495 21.82 -14.98 0.09
CA ASP A 495 22.27 -15.98 1.07
C ASP A 495 22.51 -17.33 0.38
N PHE A 496 23.50 -17.34 -0.52
CA PHE A 496 23.76 -18.46 -1.42
C PHE A 496 24.19 -19.75 -0.69
N SER A 497 24.90 -19.64 0.43
CA SER A 497 25.30 -20.80 1.23
C SER A 497 24.08 -21.50 1.85
N THR A 498 23.14 -20.72 2.40
CA THR A 498 21.89 -21.29 2.95
C THR A 498 21.05 -21.89 1.84
N ALA A 499 20.94 -21.21 0.70
CA ALA A 499 20.24 -21.74 -0.47
C ALA A 499 20.82 -23.09 -0.94
N ALA A 500 22.14 -23.20 -1.06
CA ALA A 500 22.81 -24.42 -1.50
C ALA A 500 22.61 -25.59 -0.51
N ASN A 501 22.71 -25.31 0.80
CA ASN A 501 22.43 -26.31 1.84
C ASN A 501 20.98 -26.84 1.76
N LEU A 502 20.00 -25.96 1.58
CA LEU A 502 18.60 -26.34 1.45
C LEU A 502 18.36 -27.16 0.17
N MET A 503 19.00 -26.79 -0.94
CA MET A 503 18.94 -27.57 -2.19
C MET A 503 19.52 -28.98 -2.01
N GLU A 504 20.67 -29.13 -1.34
CA GLU A 504 21.28 -30.44 -1.11
C GLU A 504 20.41 -31.38 -0.28
N GLN A 505 19.72 -30.85 0.73
CA GLN A 505 18.81 -31.63 1.57
C GLN A 505 17.54 -32.08 0.83
N THR A 506 17.12 -31.35 -0.21
CA THR A 506 15.82 -31.53 -0.85
C THR A 506 15.90 -32.03 -2.30
N VAL A 507 17.10 -32.14 -2.88
CA VAL A 507 17.33 -32.50 -4.29
C VAL A 507 16.61 -33.78 -4.71
N GLU A 508 16.60 -34.81 -3.86
CA GLU A 508 15.92 -36.08 -4.14
C GLU A 508 14.39 -35.93 -4.15
N GLN A 509 13.82 -35.08 -3.29
CA GLN A 509 12.37 -34.85 -3.22
C GLN A 509 11.86 -34.09 -4.44
N PHE A 510 12.58 -33.04 -4.86
CA PHE A 510 12.24 -32.28 -6.07
C PHE A 510 12.37 -33.14 -7.33
N TRP A 511 13.35 -34.04 -7.36
CA TRP A 511 13.49 -35.02 -8.43
C TRP A 511 12.27 -35.95 -8.54
N VAL A 512 11.85 -36.57 -7.44
CA VAL A 512 10.68 -37.47 -7.43
C VAL A 512 9.40 -36.76 -7.89
N ARG A 513 9.29 -35.45 -7.68
CA ARG A 513 8.17 -34.61 -8.13
C ARG A 513 8.29 -34.15 -9.60
N GLY A 514 9.41 -34.41 -10.27
CA GLY A 514 9.65 -34.00 -11.66
C GLY A 514 10.06 -32.53 -11.82
N GLU A 515 10.43 -31.84 -10.74
CA GLU A 515 10.76 -30.42 -10.71
C GLU A 515 12.27 -30.14 -10.95
N ALA A 516 12.93 -30.97 -11.76
CA ALA A 516 14.36 -30.89 -12.01
C ALA A 516 14.79 -29.57 -12.68
N GLU A 517 13.94 -28.98 -13.51
CA GLU A 517 14.21 -27.68 -14.17
C GLU A 517 14.23 -26.51 -13.19
N THR A 518 13.37 -26.53 -12.17
CA THR A 518 13.36 -25.52 -11.10
C THR A 518 14.66 -25.59 -10.31
N MET A 519 15.10 -26.80 -9.95
CA MET A 519 16.38 -27.05 -9.29
C MET A 519 17.56 -26.57 -10.15
N ALA A 520 17.55 -26.88 -11.45
CA ALA A 520 18.58 -26.43 -12.38
C ALA A 520 18.69 -24.89 -12.44
N ARG A 521 17.54 -24.20 -12.47
CA ARG A 521 17.49 -22.73 -12.46
C ARG A 521 18.10 -22.16 -11.18
N TRP A 522 17.80 -22.75 -10.03
CA TRP A 522 18.36 -22.33 -8.75
C TRP A 522 19.87 -22.57 -8.67
N VAL A 523 20.35 -23.73 -9.11
CA VAL A 523 21.79 -24.04 -9.14
C VAL A 523 22.53 -23.10 -10.09
N LEU A 524 21.94 -22.77 -11.24
CA LEU A 524 22.52 -21.81 -12.18
C LEU A 524 22.64 -20.39 -11.59
N ALA A 525 21.80 -20.03 -10.61
CA ALA A 525 21.85 -18.73 -9.94
C ALA A 525 22.95 -18.63 -8.86
N LEU A 526 23.55 -19.75 -8.42
CA LEU A 526 24.61 -19.75 -7.40
C LEU A 526 25.92 -19.14 -7.96
N PRO A 527 26.70 -18.40 -7.16
CA PRO A 527 28.02 -17.90 -7.57
C PRO A 527 29.10 -18.99 -7.53
N GLU A 528 30.18 -18.82 -8.30
CA GLU A 528 31.26 -19.82 -8.45
C GLU A 528 31.89 -20.33 -7.14
N PRO A 529 32.13 -19.49 -6.10
CA PRO A 529 32.67 -19.98 -4.83
C PRO A 529 31.78 -21.03 -4.17
N VAL A 530 30.46 -20.82 -4.20
CA VAL A 530 29.48 -21.74 -3.60
C VAL A 530 29.31 -22.98 -4.46
N VAL A 531 29.40 -22.85 -5.79
CA VAL A 531 29.39 -24.01 -6.70
C VAL A 531 30.58 -24.95 -6.44
N ARG A 532 31.75 -24.41 -6.08
CA ARG A 532 32.93 -25.23 -5.73
C ARG A 532 32.69 -26.04 -4.45
N GLU A 533 32.15 -25.39 -3.41
CA GLU A 533 31.84 -26.04 -2.13
C GLU A 533 30.74 -27.11 -2.28
N HIS A 534 29.76 -26.85 -3.15
CA HIS A 534 28.61 -27.72 -3.39
C HIS A 534 28.67 -28.42 -4.76
N ALA A 535 29.86 -28.80 -5.23
CA ALA A 535 30.04 -29.43 -6.54
C ALA A 535 29.21 -30.72 -6.70
N ARG A 536 28.95 -31.43 -5.59
CA ARG A 536 28.10 -32.61 -5.55
C ARG A 536 26.65 -32.29 -5.93
N LEU A 537 26.08 -31.18 -5.44
CA LEU A 537 24.73 -30.71 -5.80
C LEU A 537 24.62 -30.47 -7.29
N VAL A 538 25.61 -29.77 -7.86
CA VAL A 538 25.61 -29.37 -9.27
C VAL A 538 25.66 -30.59 -10.19
N LEU A 539 26.55 -31.54 -9.91
CA LEU A 539 26.65 -32.79 -10.69
C LEU A 539 25.40 -33.66 -10.53
N THR A 540 24.80 -33.68 -9.34
CA THR A 540 23.55 -34.43 -9.08
C THR A 540 22.39 -33.83 -9.87
N THR A 541 22.29 -32.50 -9.92
CA THR A 541 21.29 -31.78 -10.71
C THR A 541 21.48 -32.02 -12.22
N ALA A 542 22.73 -31.96 -12.72
CA ALA A 542 23.04 -32.27 -14.10
C ALA A 542 22.68 -33.71 -14.49
N LEU A 543 22.92 -34.68 -13.59
CA LEU A 543 22.55 -36.09 -13.78
C LEU A 543 21.03 -36.27 -13.88
N TYR A 544 20.27 -35.58 -13.04
CA TYR A 544 18.81 -35.65 -13.04
C TYR A 544 18.19 -34.98 -14.28
N LEU A 545 18.74 -33.86 -14.76
CA LEU A 545 18.30 -33.24 -16.02
C LEU A 545 18.51 -34.14 -17.24
N LEU A 546 19.54 -35.00 -17.20
CA LEU A 546 19.85 -35.97 -18.25
C LEU A 546 18.93 -37.19 -18.26
N HIS A 547 18.22 -37.46 -17.16
CA HIS A 547 17.45 -38.69 -17.05
C HIS A 547 16.13 -38.57 -17.86
N PRO A 548 15.86 -39.49 -18.80
CA PRO A 548 14.74 -39.37 -19.72
C PRO A 548 13.44 -39.83 -19.06
N VAL A 549 12.75 -38.95 -18.33
CA VAL A 549 11.48 -39.32 -17.64
C VAL A 549 10.24 -38.67 -18.27
N THR A 550 10.35 -37.78 -19.24
CA THR A 550 9.16 -37.19 -19.88
C THR A 550 9.33 -36.98 -21.39
N SER A 551 8.28 -37.30 -22.16
CA SER A 551 8.15 -36.97 -23.58
C SER A 551 8.17 -35.44 -23.79
N SER A 552 9.35 -34.87 -24.04
CA SER A 552 9.56 -33.45 -24.35
C SER A 552 9.69 -33.21 -25.85
N THR A 553 9.35 -32.01 -26.32
CA THR A 553 9.63 -31.56 -27.71
C THR A 553 11.13 -31.42 -27.95
N HIS A 554 11.57 -31.40 -29.22
CA HIS A 554 12.99 -31.29 -29.57
C HIS A 554 13.66 -30.06 -28.94
N GLU A 555 13.02 -28.88 -28.99
CA GLU A 555 13.53 -27.64 -28.39
C GLU A 555 13.72 -27.73 -26.88
N GLN A 556 12.77 -28.34 -26.15
CA GLN A 556 12.88 -28.50 -24.70
C GLN A 556 14.02 -29.44 -24.32
N ARG A 557 14.28 -30.48 -25.13
CA ARG A 557 15.43 -31.36 -24.94
C ARG A 557 16.73 -30.59 -25.15
N GLU A 558 16.83 -29.86 -26.26
CA GLU A 558 18.03 -29.08 -26.59
C GLU A 558 18.37 -28.05 -25.51
N SER A 559 17.36 -27.35 -24.98
CA SER A 559 17.52 -26.42 -23.84
C SER A 559 18.05 -27.12 -22.58
N ARG A 560 17.50 -28.30 -22.21
CA ARG A 560 18.00 -29.08 -21.06
C ARG A 560 19.45 -29.53 -21.27
N HIS A 561 19.80 -29.99 -22.46
CA HIS A 561 21.18 -30.38 -22.78
C HIS A 561 22.15 -29.21 -22.69
N GLN A 562 21.74 -28.03 -23.15
CA GLN A 562 22.54 -26.81 -22.99
C GLN A 562 22.76 -26.45 -21.52
N GLN A 563 21.72 -26.55 -20.68
CA GLN A 563 21.84 -26.35 -19.23
C GLN A 563 22.79 -27.37 -18.58
N VAL A 564 22.70 -28.64 -18.96
CA VAL A 564 23.61 -29.69 -18.47
C VAL A 564 25.07 -29.38 -18.83
N ARG A 565 25.35 -28.98 -20.08
CA ARG A 565 26.70 -28.58 -20.48
C ARG A 565 27.20 -27.39 -19.66
N GLN A 566 26.34 -26.40 -19.43
CA GLN A 566 26.68 -25.22 -18.63
C GLN A 566 27.03 -25.61 -17.19
N LEU A 567 26.23 -26.46 -16.55
CA LEU A 567 26.50 -26.94 -15.19
C LEU A 567 27.82 -27.73 -15.11
N MET A 568 28.06 -28.62 -16.07
CA MET A 568 29.31 -29.40 -16.13
C MET A 568 30.53 -28.48 -16.31
N ALA A 569 30.47 -27.51 -17.22
CA ALA A 569 31.55 -26.56 -17.45
C ALA A 569 31.89 -25.74 -16.21
N ARG A 570 30.87 -25.34 -15.42
CA ARG A 570 31.07 -24.62 -14.15
C ARG A 570 31.78 -25.47 -13.11
N VAL A 571 31.39 -26.74 -12.95
CA VAL A 571 32.08 -27.65 -12.03
C VAL A 571 33.51 -27.93 -12.49
N GLU A 572 33.75 -28.07 -13.79
CA GLU A 572 35.10 -28.24 -14.33
C GLU A 572 35.99 -27.03 -14.06
N ALA A 573 35.48 -25.82 -14.27
CA ALA A 573 36.19 -24.58 -13.93
C ALA A 573 36.43 -24.46 -12.41
N ALA A 574 35.47 -24.91 -11.59
CA ALA A 574 35.61 -24.90 -10.14
C ALA A 574 36.65 -25.91 -9.62
N LEU A 575 36.78 -27.07 -10.28
CA LEU A 575 37.72 -28.15 -9.94
C LEU A 575 39.12 -27.98 -10.56
N GLN A 576 39.30 -27.09 -11.54
CA GLN A 576 40.64 -26.77 -12.03
C GLN A 576 41.46 -26.16 -10.89
N PRO A 577 42.66 -26.70 -10.58
CA PRO A 577 43.52 -26.11 -9.57
C PRO A 577 43.87 -24.70 -10.01
N GLN A 578 43.49 -23.69 -9.22
CA GLN A 578 44.07 -22.36 -9.39
C GLN A 578 45.58 -22.53 -9.21
N ALA A 579 46.32 -22.40 -10.30
CA ALA A 579 47.74 -22.14 -10.27
C ALA A 579 47.96 -20.79 -9.58
N ASN A 580 47.87 -20.76 -8.25
CA ASN A 580 48.42 -19.68 -7.45
C ASN A 580 49.93 -19.79 -7.57
N GLU A 581 50.51 -18.99 -8.45
CA GLU A 581 51.95 -18.70 -8.56
C GLU A 581 52.56 -18.17 -7.24
N THR A 582 51.79 -18.04 -6.15
CA THR A 582 52.24 -17.42 -4.89
C THR A 582 52.58 -18.42 -3.77
N ASN A 583 52.35 -19.72 -3.92
CA ASN A 583 52.61 -20.70 -2.83
C ASN A 583 53.79 -21.66 -3.06
N GLN A 584 54.53 -21.56 -4.17
CA GLN A 584 55.73 -22.38 -4.37
C GLN A 584 56.99 -21.85 -3.67
N GLU A 585 56.96 -20.66 -3.06
CA GLU A 585 58.14 -20.12 -2.34
C GLU A 585 58.16 -20.37 -0.81
N ILE A 586 57.12 -20.97 -0.20
CA ILE A 586 57.08 -21.14 1.27
C ILE A 586 57.26 -22.60 1.76
N LEU A 587 57.37 -23.59 0.89
CA LEU A 587 57.52 -25.00 1.31
C LEU A 587 58.85 -25.62 0.88
N ALA A 588 59.93 -25.17 1.53
CA ALA A 588 61.08 -26.03 1.85
C ALA A 588 60.88 -26.66 3.26
N PRO A 589 61.39 -27.87 3.52
CA PRO A 589 60.74 -28.81 4.42
C PRO A 589 61.02 -28.51 5.89
N ARG A 590 59.97 -28.38 6.71
CA ARG A 590 60.07 -28.64 8.15
C ARG A 590 59.26 -29.88 8.48
N ALA A 591 60.02 -30.94 8.73
CA ALA A 591 59.55 -32.17 9.33
C ALA A 591 58.78 -31.90 10.64
N GLY A 592 57.69 -32.64 10.83
CA GLY A 592 57.07 -32.85 12.14
C GLY A 592 55.62 -32.40 12.24
N SER A 593 54.69 -33.32 11.95
CA SER A 593 53.66 -33.77 12.91
C SER A 593 52.56 -34.57 12.19
N ALA A 594 52.31 -35.77 12.70
CA ALA A 594 51.36 -36.75 12.20
C ALA A 594 49.91 -36.45 12.64
N PHE A 595 49.40 -35.27 12.29
CA PHE A 595 48.03 -34.85 12.64
C PHE A 595 47.39 -34.09 11.47
N CYS A 596 47.16 -34.77 10.35
CA CYS A 596 46.34 -34.27 9.22
C CYS A 596 45.92 -35.35 8.20
N SER A 597 46.05 -36.65 8.49
CA SER A 597 45.82 -37.69 7.45
C SER A 597 44.35 -38.00 7.18
N GLU A 598 43.48 -38.00 8.19
CA GLU A 598 42.07 -38.42 7.99
C GLU A 598 41.24 -37.41 7.17
N GLY A 599 41.46 -36.10 7.33
CA GLY A 599 40.74 -35.07 6.55
C GLY A 599 41.21 -34.98 5.08
N LEU A 600 42.49 -35.25 4.82
CA LEU A 600 43.06 -35.25 3.46
C LEU A 600 42.61 -36.47 2.65
N GLU A 601 42.47 -37.65 3.28
CA GLU A 601 41.99 -38.87 2.62
C GLU A 601 40.50 -38.76 2.23
N VAL A 602 39.65 -38.16 3.06
CA VAL A 602 38.24 -37.93 2.76
C VAL A 602 38.06 -36.94 1.59
N HIS A 603 38.79 -35.82 1.61
CA HIS A 603 38.76 -34.86 0.51
C HIS A 603 39.25 -35.45 -0.83
N ALA A 604 40.33 -36.24 -0.80
CA ALA A 604 40.83 -36.91 -2.00
C ALA A 604 39.82 -37.95 -2.56
N ALA A 605 39.13 -38.68 -1.68
CA ALA A 605 38.09 -39.63 -2.07
C ALA A 605 36.86 -38.94 -2.68
N GLU A 606 36.41 -37.82 -2.11
CA GLU A 606 35.31 -37.02 -2.63
C GLU A 606 35.65 -36.40 -3.99
N GLU A 607 36.85 -35.84 -4.14
CA GLU A 607 37.32 -35.28 -5.40
C GLU A 607 37.39 -36.34 -6.51
N THR A 608 37.84 -37.56 -6.16
CA THR A 608 37.85 -38.70 -7.09
C THR A 608 36.43 -39.09 -7.55
N LEU A 609 35.46 -39.03 -6.63
CA LEU A 609 34.06 -39.34 -6.91
C LEU A 609 33.39 -38.28 -7.79
N LEU A 610 33.71 -37.00 -7.59
CA LEU A 610 33.28 -35.89 -8.45
C LEU A 610 33.81 -36.06 -9.89
N HIS A 611 35.11 -36.36 -10.05
CA HIS A 611 35.71 -36.62 -11.36
C HIS A 611 35.12 -37.85 -12.07
N ARG A 612 34.71 -38.88 -11.31
CA ARG A 612 34.02 -40.05 -11.86
C ARG A 612 32.61 -39.72 -12.34
N ARG A 613 31.85 -38.95 -11.57
CA ARG A 613 30.51 -38.46 -11.96
C ARG A 613 30.55 -37.58 -13.20
N LEU A 614 31.52 -36.67 -13.28
CA LEU A 614 31.73 -35.83 -14.45
C LEU A 614 32.00 -36.67 -15.73
N ARG A 615 32.84 -37.71 -15.62
CA ARG A 615 33.07 -38.65 -16.73
C ARG A 615 31.81 -39.38 -17.18
N LEU A 616 30.98 -39.81 -16.23
CA LEU A 616 29.70 -40.48 -16.54
C LEU A 616 28.72 -39.51 -17.24
N LEU A 617 28.63 -38.26 -16.80
CA LEU A 617 27.80 -37.24 -17.44
C LEU A 617 28.27 -36.95 -18.87
N ARG A 618 29.58 -36.86 -19.10
CA ARG A 618 30.15 -36.72 -20.46
C ARG A 618 29.79 -37.90 -21.35
N ALA A 619 29.89 -39.12 -20.84
CA ALA A 619 29.51 -40.33 -21.58
C ALA A 619 28.01 -40.34 -21.89
N GLY A 620 27.14 -39.94 -20.95
CA GLY A 620 25.70 -39.84 -21.16
C GLY A 620 25.31 -38.77 -22.20
N MET A 621 25.97 -37.61 -22.17
CA MET A 621 25.79 -36.57 -23.20
C MET A 621 26.25 -37.04 -24.59
N ALA A 622 27.39 -37.73 -24.68
CA ALA A 622 27.90 -38.27 -25.95
C ALA A 622 26.98 -39.36 -26.52
N LEU A 623 26.44 -40.23 -25.66
CA LEU A 623 25.43 -41.23 -26.03
C LEU A 623 24.19 -40.55 -26.65
N TYR A 624 23.72 -39.46 -26.04
CA TYR A 624 22.59 -38.71 -26.57
C TYR A 624 22.89 -38.06 -27.92
N GLU A 625 24.05 -37.41 -28.07
CA GLU A 625 24.46 -36.79 -29.33
C GLU A 625 24.56 -37.82 -30.46
N ALA A 626 25.05 -39.03 -30.16
CA ALA A 626 25.09 -40.14 -31.11
C ALA A 626 23.68 -40.66 -31.49
N ILE A 627 22.75 -40.76 -30.53
CA ILE A 627 21.35 -41.14 -30.80
C ILE A 627 20.65 -40.08 -31.65
N ALA A 628 20.83 -38.79 -31.34
CA ALA A 628 20.24 -37.69 -32.10
C ALA A 628 20.77 -37.61 -33.54
N ALA A 629 22.05 -37.92 -33.74
CA ALA A 629 22.71 -37.96 -35.05
C ALA A 629 22.47 -39.28 -35.82
N SER A 630 21.75 -40.26 -35.24
CA SER A 630 21.59 -41.61 -35.79
C SER A 630 22.92 -42.35 -36.06
N GLU A 631 23.98 -42.01 -35.32
CA GLU A 631 25.32 -42.59 -35.44
C GLU A 631 25.45 -43.85 -34.57
N TYR A 632 24.75 -44.92 -34.96
CA TYR A 632 24.69 -46.17 -34.17
C TYR A 632 26.04 -46.91 -34.02
N GLU A 633 27.04 -46.61 -34.84
CA GLU A 633 28.40 -47.16 -34.71
C GLU A 633 29.25 -46.48 -33.62
N ARG A 634 28.84 -45.30 -33.14
CA ARG A 634 29.50 -44.52 -32.07
C ARG A 634 28.97 -44.85 -30.67
N LEU A 635 27.80 -45.51 -30.61
CA LEU A 635 27.17 -46.05 -29.40
C LEU A 635 27.84 -47.36 -28.99
#